data_AF-A0AAA9TRA6-F1
#
_entry.id   AF-A0AAA9TRA6-F1
#
_cell.length_a   1.000
_cell.length_b   1.000
_cell.length_c   1.000
_cell.angle_alpha   90.00
_cell.angle_beta   90.00
_cell.angle_gamma   90.00
#
_symmetry.space_group_name_H-M   'P 1'
#
loop_
_entity.id
_entity.type
_entity.pdbx_description
1 polymer ?
#
loop_
_entity_poly.entity_id
_entity_poly.type
_entity_poly.pdbx_seq_one_letter_code
_entity_poly.pdbx_strand_id
1 'polypeptide(L)'
;MATAAVTAAARGAGARAVTALRDGCRTAARGRSRTGPTRPLCTAPGTAPDMKRYLWERYREAKRSTEELVPSIMNNLLNPDAIFSNNEMSLSDIEIYGFDYDYTLVFYSKHLHTLIFNAARDLLINEHRYPVEIRKYEYDPNFAIRGLHYDVQRAVLMKIDAFHYIQLGTVYRGLSVVPDEEVIEMYEGSHVPLEQMSDFYGKSSGNTMKQFMDIFSLPEMTLLSCVNEYFLKNNIDYEPVHLYKDVKDSIRDVHTKGIMYRAIEADIEKYICYAEQTRAVLAKLADHGKKMFLITNSPSSFVDKGMRYIVGKDWRDLFDVVIVQAEKPNFFNDKRRPFRKVNEKGVLLWDKIYKLQKGQIYKQGNLYEFLKLTGWRGSKVLYFGDHIYSDLADLTLKHGWRTGAIIPELRSELKTMNTEQYIQTVAWLQTLTGLLEQMQGNDQRFLQCPVWELVPHRPEPHVLPAAPVTVCRHLHGVPELPAELRRQPHLLPPAYPTAARAARLV
;
A
#
# COMPACT_ATOMS: atom_id res chain seq x y z
N MET A 1 3.40 -6.34 -4.41
CA MET A 1 3.90 -7.70 -4.74
C MET A 1 2.91 -8.48 -5.60
N ALA A 2 1.60 -8.52 -5.27
CA ALA A 2 0.59 -9.09 -6.19
C ALA A 2 0.59 -8.39 -7.56
N THR A 3 0.71 -7.07 -7.59
CA THR A 3 0.91 -6.30 -8.83
C THR A 3 2.21 -6.69 -9.54
N ALA A 4 3.29 -7.02 -8.82
CA ALA A 4 4.55 -7.46 -9.42
C ALA A 4 4.46 -8.90 -9.95
N ALA A 5 3.68 -9.78 -9.30
CA ALA A 5 3.39 -11.13 -9.77
C ALA A 5 2.45 -11.11 -11.00
N VAL A 6 1.45 -10.24 -11.01
CA VAL A 6 0.60 -9.94 -12.19
C VAL A 6 1.43 -9.29 -13.29
N THR A 7 2.33 -8.37 -12.94
CA THR A 7 3.26 -7.75 -13.91
C THR A 7 4.29 -8.77 -14.41
N ALA A 8 4.71 -9.74 -13.60
CA ALA A 8 5.63 -10.80 -14.01
C ALA A 8 4.92 -11.87 -14.84
N ALA A 9 3.68 -12.23 -14.50
CA ALA A 9 2.82 -13.12 -15.29
C ALA A 9 2.42 -12.46 -16.61
N ALA A 10 2.10 -11.16 -16.60
CA ALA A 10 1.80 -10.35 -17.79
C ALA A 10 3.07 -10.05 -18.61
N ARG A 11 4.25 -9.88 -17.98
CA ARG A 11 5.55 -9.83 -18.69
C ARG A 11 5.90 -11.20 -19.27
N GLY A 12 5.57 -12.29 -18.60
CA GLY A 12 5.75 -13.66 -19.11
C GLY A 12 4.80 -13.98 -20.26
N ALA A 13 3.55 -13.55 -20.18
CA ALA A 13 2.54 -13.67 -21.23
C ALA A 13 2.83 -12.73 -22.40
N GLY A 14 3.26 -11.49 -22.12
CA GLY A 14 3.73 -10.51 -23.10
C GLY A 14 5.03 -10.93 -23.78
N ALA A 15 5.99 -11.51 -23.06
CA ALA A 15 7.17 -12.12 -23.64
C ALA A 15 6.82 -13.35 -24.50
N ARG A 16 5.86 -14.18 -24.07
CA ARG A 16 5.33 -15.29 -24.89
C ARG A 16 4.56 -14.80 -26.12
N ALA A 17 3.81 -13.70 -26.03
CA ALA A 17 3.12 -13.09 -27.16
C ALA A 17 4.10 -12.44 -28.15
N VAL A 18 5.14 -11.76 -27.65
CA VAL A 18 6.25 -11.21 -28.45
C VAL A 18 7.08 -12.32 -29.09
N THR A 19 7.24 -13.46 -28.41
CA THR A 19 7.92 -14.66 -28.95
C THR A 19 7.04 -15.37 -29.98
N ALA A 20 5.73 -15.45 -29.76
CA ALA A 20 4.77 -15.98 -30.72
C ALA A 20 4.64 -15.09 -31.97
N LEU A 21 4.77 -13.77 -31.84
CA LEU A 21 4.89 -12.82 -32.95
C LEU A 21 6.22 -13.00 -33.71
N ARG A 22 7.31 -13.35 -33.02
CA ARG A 22 8.61 -13.73 -33.64
C ARG A 22 8.58 -15.08 -34.35
N ASP A 23 7.93 -16.08 -33.76
CA ASP A 23 7.92 -17.47 -34.26
C ASP A 23 6.82 -17.72 -35.30
N GLY A 24 5.69 -17.02 -35.23
CA GLY A 24 4.69 -16.97 -36.32
C GLY A 24 5.27 -16.38 -37.61
N CYS A 25 6.29 -15.52 -37.49
CA CYS A 25 7.05 -15.00 -38.63
C CYS A 25 8.10 -16.00 -39.15
N ARG A 26 8.42 -17.08 -38.41
CA ARG A 26 9.38 -18.14 -38.81
C ARG A 26 8.70 -19.42 -39.31
N THR A 27 7.50 -19.75 -38.85
CA THR A 27 6.80 -21.00 -39.23
C THR A 27 5.94 -20.87 -40.48
N ALA A 28 5.65 -19.64 -40.96
CA ALA A 28 5.05 -19.41 -42.27
C ALA A 28 6.03 -19.58 -43.46
N ALA A 29 7.30 -19.92 -43.21
CA ALA A 29 8.37 -19.99 -44.22
C ALA A 29 8.76 -21.42 -44.66
N ARG A 30 7.95 -22.44 -44.42
CA ARG A 30 8.21 -23.82 -44.90
C ARG A 30 7.00 -24.43 -45.58
N GLY A 31 6.78 -24.07 -46.84
CA GLY A 31 5.93 -24.85 -47.73
C GLY A 31 5.30 -24.06 -48.87
N ARG A 32 6.10 -23.64 -49.87
CA ARG A 32 5.80 -23.75 -51.33
C ARG A 32 6.79 -22.93 -52.18
N SER A 33 7.13 -23.54 -53.31
CA SER A 33 8.04 -23.21 -54.43
C SER A 33 8.51 -21.76 -54.69
N ARG A 34 9.84 -21.64 -54.82
CA ARG A 34 10.67 -20.75 -55.68
C ARG A 34 9.93 -19.62 -56.45
N THR A 35 10.00 -18.40 -55.92
CA THR A 35 10.28 -17.13 -56.64
C THR A 35 11.07 -16.21 -55.70
N GLY A 36 11.98 -15.37 -56.24
CA GLY A 36 13.03 -14.65 -55.49
C GLY A 36 12.56 -13.55 -54.52
N PRO A 37 13.48 -12.90 -53.78
CA PRO A 37 13.13 -11.98 -52.69
C PRO A 37 12.62 -10.65 -53.23
N THR A 38 11.34 -10.35 -53.02
CA THR A 38 10.81 -9.00 -53.16
C THR A 38 11.25 -8.16 -51.96
N ARG A 39 12.14 -7.19 -52.24
CA ARG A 39 12.48 -6.07 -51.37
C ARG A 39 11.21 -5.38 -50.85
N PRO A 40 11.19 -4.84 -49.61
CA PRO A 40 10.17 -3.88 -49.23
C PRO A 40 10.28 -2.67 -50.15
N LEU A 41 9.13 -2.16 -50.59
CA LEU A 41 8.99 -1.02 -51.49
C LEU A 41 9.96 0.11 -51.10
N CYS A 42 10.90 0.40 -52.00
CA CYS A 42 11.50 1.73 -52.08
C CYS A 42 10.38 2.70 -52.47
N THR A 43 9.92 3.53 -51.54
CA THR A 43 9.18 4.74 -51.89
C THR A 43 10.16 5.80 -52.36
N ALA A 44 9.74 6.54 -53.40
CA ALA A 44 10.48 7.63 -54.01
C ALA A 44 10.87 8.72 -52.97
N PRO A 45 11.99 9.44 -53.19
CA PRO A 45 12.38 10.55 -52.32
C PRO A 45 11.39 11.71 -52.52
N GLY A 46 10.51 11.98 -51.56
CA GLY A 46 9.66 13.17 -51.62
C GLY A 46 8.38 13.21 -50.79
N THR A 47 7.88 12.10 -50.25
CA THR A 47 6.70 12.12 -49.38
C THR A 47 7.01 11.49 -48.03
N ALA A 48 7.17 12.33 -47.01
CA ALA A 48 7.12 11.86 -45.63
C ALA A 48 5.78 11.10 -45.48
N PRO A 49 5.78 9.82 -45.02
CA PRO A 49 4.53 9.14 -44.74
C PRO A 49 3.71 10.02 -43.79
N ASP A 50 2.40 10.11 -44.03
CA ASP A 50 1.48 10.80 -43.12
C ASP A 50 1.61 10.13 -41.75
N MET A 51 2.45 10.73 -40.92
CA MET A 51 2.89 10.15 -39.65
C MET A 51 1.68 9.95 -38.75
N LYS A 52 0.70 10.87 -38.81
CA LYS A 52 -0.56 10.74 -38.09
C LYS A 52 -1.29 9.47 -38.50
N ARG A 53 -1.47 9.22 -39.80
CA ARG A 53 -2.12 8.00 -40.30
C ARG A 53 -1.39 6.73 -39.87
N TYR A 54 -0.06 6.70 -39.99
CA TYR A 54 0.76 5.56 -39.55
C TYR A 54 0.57 5.27 -38.06
N LEU A 55 0.63 6.30 -37.21
CA LEU A 55 0.43 6.16 -35.76
C LEU A 55 -0.96 5.65 -35.41
N TRP A 56 -1.99 6.13 -36.10
CA TRP A 56 -3.36 5.64 -35.94
C TRP A 56 -3.56 4.20 -36.37
N GLU A 57 -2.90 3.76 -37.43
CA GLU A 57 -2.92 2.36 -37.86
C GLU A 57 -2.26 1.46 -36.82
N ARG A 58 -1.08 1.83 -36.30
CA ARG A 58 -0.38 1.12 -35.22
C ARG A 58 -1.20 1.08 -33.93
N TYR A 59 -1.84 2.18 -33.56
CA TYR A 59 -2.74 2.25 -32.41
C TYR A 59 -3.92 1.27 -32.54
N ARG A 60 -4.60 1.26 -33.69
CA ARG A 60 -5.76 0.39 -33.91
C ARG A 60 -5.38 -1.09 -33.97
N GLU A 61 -4.24 -1.40 -34.59
CA GLU A 61 -3.67 -2.75 -34.62
C GLU A 61 -3.39 -3.23 -33.20
N ALA A 62 -2.67 -2.41 -32.42
CA ALA A 62 -2.35 -2.70 -31.02
C ALA A 62 -3.60 -2.91 -30.17
N LYS A 63 -4.62 -2.05 -30.31
CA LYS A 63 -5.89 -2.17 -29.58
C LYS A 63 -6.60 -3.48 -29.89
N ARG A 64 -6.69 -3.88 -31.17
CA ARG A 64 -7.31 -5.15 -31.57
C ARG A 64 -6.56 -6.34 -30.99
N SER A 65 -5.23 -6.35 -31.07
CA SER A 65 -4.42 -7.42 -30.48
C SER A 65 -4.59 -7.52 -28.96
N THR A 66 -4.78 -6.39 -28.26
CA THR A 66 -5.11 -6.41 -26.83
C THR A 66 -6.47 -7.07 -26.58
N GLU A 67 -7.50 -6.69 -27.32
CA GLU A 67 -8.85 -7.26 -27.20
C GLU A 67 -8.86 -8.78 -27.43
N GLU A 68 -8.07 -9.27 -28.39
CA GLU A 68 -7.88 -10.70 -28.66
C GLU A 68 -7.13 -11.45 -27.54
N LEU A 69 -6.26 -10.76 -26.79
CA LEU A 69 -5.47 -11.36 -25.71
C LEU A 69 -6.25 -11.49 -24.39
N VAL A 70 -7.22 -10.60 -24.13
CA VAL A 70 -7.98 -10.53 -22.88
C VAL A 70 -8.59 -11.88 -22.47
N PRO A 71 -9.26 -12.66 -23.34
CA PRO A 71 -9.81 -13.96 -22.98
C PRO A 71 -8.76 -14.95 -22.44
N SER A 72 -7.53 -14.90 -22.97
CA SER A 72 -6.43 -15.77 -22.52
C SER A 72 -5.93 -15.37 -21.13
N ILE A 73 -5.88 -14.07 -20.83
CA ILE A 73 -5.52 -13.56 -19.50
C ILE A 73 -6.59 -13.95 -18.47
N MET A 74 -7.87 -13.85 -18.85
CA MET A 74 -8.99 -14.24 -17.99
C MET A 74 -9.01 -15.73 -17.63
N ASN A 75 -8.34 -16.59 -18.41
CA ASN A 75 -8.19 -18.01 -18.04
C ASN A 75 -7.17 -18.24 -16.91
N ASN A 76 -6.43 -17.21 -16.49
CA ASN A 76 -5.38 -17.29 -15.46
C ASN A 76 -5.64 -16.30 -14.31
N LEU A 77 -6.82 -16.39 -13.70
CA LEU A 77 -7.20 -15.54 -12.57
C LEU A 77 -6.35 -15.82 -11.32
N LEU A 78 -6.13 -14.78 -10.53
CA LEU A 78 -5.46 -14.90 -9.24
C LEU A 78 -6.39 -15.56 -8.22
N ASN A 79 -5.87 -16.46 -7.40
CA ASN A 79 -6.63 -17.01 -6.29
C ASN A 79 -6.71 -16.00 -5.12
N PRO A 80 -7.89 -15.47 -4.75
CA PRO A 80 -8.04 -14.50 -3.66
C PRO A 80 -7.75 -15.05 -2.26
N ASP A 81 -7.68 -16.37 -2.12
CA ASP A 81 -7.41 -17.08 -0.87
C ASP A 81 -5.99 -17.67 -0.82
N ALA A 82 -5.13 -17.31 -1.78
CA ALA A 82 -3.74 -17.73 -1.79
C ALA A 82 -2.90 -17.01 -0.72
N ILE A 83 -1.84 -17.69 -0.28
CA ILE A 83 -0.75 -17.10 0.51
C ILE A 83 0.36 -16.69 -0.44
N PHE A 84 0.75 -15.41 -0.40
CA PHE A 84 1.79 -14.85 -1.27
C PHE A 84 3.13 -14.81 -0.53
N SER A 85 4.16 -15.38 -1.14
CA SER A 85 5.52 -15.40 -0.60
C SER A 85 6.40 -14.34 -1.26
N ASN A 86 6.98 -13.45 -0.46
CA ASN A 86 8.00 -12.50 -0.92
C ASN A 86 9.40 -13.12 -0.87
N ASN A 87 9.64 -14.00 0.09
CA ASN A 87 10.89 -14.71 0.31
C ASN A 87 10.60 -16.19 0.50
N GLU A 88 11.57 -17.04 0.17
CA GLU A 88 11.49 -18.48 0.42
C GLU A 88 11.52 -18.77 1.92
N MET A 89 10.65 -19.68 2.37
CA MET A 89 10.61 -20.18 3.74
C MET A 89 9.94 -21.54 3.80
N SER A 90 10.48 -22.43 4.64
CA SER A 90 9.82 -23.69 4.97
C SER A 90 9.09 -23.58 6.30
N LEU A 91 7.80 -23.93 6.32
CA LEU A 91 7.02 -23.99 7.55
C LEU A 91 7.44 -25.16 8.48
N SER A 92 8.18 -26.15 7.96
CA SER A 92 8.75 -27.23 8.78
C SER A 92 9.75 -26.69 9.81
N ASP A 93 10.47 -25.63 9.44
CA ASP A 93 11.58 -25.07 10.23
C ASP A 93 11.08 -24.09 11.30
N ILE A 94 9.81 -23.70 11.22
CA ILE A 94 9.18 -22.79 12.17
C ILE A 94 8.70 -23.58 13.39
N GLU A 95 9.26 -23.26 14.54
CA GLU A 95 8.93 -23.90 15.82
C GLU A 95 8.02 -22.99 16.68
N ILE A 96 8.12 -21.67 16.48
CA ILE A 96 7.43 -20.66 17.29
C ILE A 96 6.65 -19.70 16.40
N TYR A 97 5.37 -19.52 16.72
CA TYR A 97 4.45 -18.63 16.05
C TYR A 97 4.06 -17.48 16.97
N GLY A 98 4.29 -16.26 16.52
CA GLY A 98 3.90 -15.06 17.22
C GLY A 98 2.82 -14.31 16.47
N PHE A 99 1.93 -13.65 17.20
CA PHE A 99 0.82 -12.93 16.61
C PHE A 99 0.64 -11.56 17.27
N ASP A 100 0.30 -10.55 16.47
CA ASP A 100 -0.54 -9.46 16.95
C ASP A 100 -2.00 -9.91 17.14
N TYR A 101 -2.77 -9.09 17.84
CA TYR A 101 -4.17 -9.35 18.13
C TYR A 101 -5.11 -8.71 17.11
N ASP A 102 -5.19 -7.38 17.12
CA ASP A 102 -6.11 -6.59 16.31
C ASP A 102 -5.73 -6.68 14.83
N TYR A 103 -6.71 -6.92 13.95
CA TYR A 103 -6.52 -7.16 12.50
C TYR A 103 -5.56 -8.31 12.11
N THR A 104 -5.08 -9.09 13.08
CA THR A 104 -4.20 -10.24 12.86
C THR A 104 -4.85 -11.55 13.31
N LEU A 105 -5.15 -11.71 14.60
CA LEU A 105 -5.97 -12.84 15.08
C LEU A 105 -7.45 -12.50 15.04
N VAL A 106 -7.79 -11.25 15.35
CA VAL A 106 -9.16 -10.74 15.35
C VAL A 106 -9.37 -9.88 14.13
N PHE A 107 -10.23 -10.34 13.23
CA PHE A 107 -10.67 -9.55 12.10
C PHE A 107 -11.95 -8.82 12.46
N TYR A 108 -12.03 -7.55 12.07
CA TYR A 108 -13.19 -6.73 12.36
C TYR A 108 -14.07 -6.53 11.13
N SER A 109 -15.37 -6.40 11.35
CA SER A 109 -16.33 -6.05 10.32
C SER A 109 -16.23 -4.55 9.96
N LYS A 110 -16.78 -4.18 8.80
CA LYS A 110 -16.86 -2.77 8.35
C LYS A 110 -17.56 -1.84 9.35
N HIS A 111 -18.38 -2.38 10.26
CA HIS A 111 -19.06 -1.61 11.29
C HIS A 111 -18.09 -0.96 12.28
N LEU A 112 -16.88 -1.53 12.46
CA LEU A 112 -15.90 -0.96 13.37
C LEU A 112 -15.42 0.42 12.90
N HIS A 113 -15.11 0.57 11.61
CA HIS A 113 -14.67 1.86 11.07
C HIS A 113 -15.76 2.92 11.16
N THR A 114 -17.02 2.54 10.89
CA THR A 114 -18.17 3.43 11.07
C THR A 114 -18.33 3.89 12.52
N LEU A 115 -18.16 2.96 13.48
CA LEU A 115 -18.19 3.27 14.91
C LEU A 115 -17.09 4.27 15.28
N ILE A 116 -15.85 4.02 14.87
CA ILE A 116 -14.70 4.88 15.19
C ILE A 116 -14.91 6.28 14.61
N PHE A 117 -15.33 6.37 13.34
CA PHE A 117 -15.64 7.64 12.68
C PHE A 117 -16.72 8.41 13.44
N ASN A 118 -17.85 7.78 13.71
CA ASN A 118 -18.98 8.44 14.38
C ASN A 118 -18.60 8.90 15.79
N ALA A 119 -17.91 8.06 16.55
CA ALA A 119 -17.47 8.40 17.90
C ALA A 119 -16.47 9.57 17.89
N ALA A 120 -15.48 9.56 16.99
CA ALA A 120 -14.52 10.65 16.87
C ALA A 120 -15.18 11.96 16.42
N ARG A 121 -16.10 11.91 15.45
CA ARG A 121 -16.90 13.06 15.02
C ARG A 121 -17.70 13.64 16.19
N ASP A 122 -18.35 12.78 16.98
CA ASP A 122 -19.15 13.24 18.11
C ASP A 122 -18.27 13.82 19.24
N LEU A 123 -17.04 13.33 19.42
CA LEU A 123 -16.05 13.95 20.31
C LEU A 123 -15.63 15.35 19.83
N LEU A 124 -15.40 15.54 18.53
CA LEU A 124 -15.10 16.86 17.96
C LEU A 124 -16.22 17.87 18.25
N ILE A 125 -17.48 17.46 18.06
CA ILE A 125 -18.64 18.33 18.32
C ILE A 125 -18.76 18.65 19.81
N ASN A 126 -18.70 17.62 20.66
CA ASN A 126 -19.07 17.75 22.07
C ASN A 126 -17.93 18.33 22.93
N GLU A 127 -16.69 17.91 22.68
CA GLU A 127 -15.51 18.28 23.48
C GLU A 127 -14.73 19.44 22.83
N HIS A 128 -14.47 19.37 21.52
CA HIS A 128 -13.74 20.41 20.79
C HIS A 128 -14.64 21.54 20.25
N ARG A 129 -15.96 21.45 20.45
CA ARG A 129 -16.95 22.47 20.05
C ARG A 129 -16.97 22.77 18.54
N TYR A 130 -16.68 21.76 17.72
CA TYR A 130 -16.84 21.89 16.27
C TYR A 130 -18.34 22.07 15.91
N PRO A 131 -18.65 22.72 14.77
CA PRO A 131 -20.02 22.95 14.32
C PRO A 131 -20.86 21.67 14.31
N VAL A 132 -22.06 21.70 14.90
CA VAL A 132 -22.92 20.52 15.05
C VAL A 132 -23.36 19.93 13.70
N GLU A 133 -23.35 20.76 12.66
CA GLU A 133 -23.71 20.43 11.29
C GLU A 133 -22.75 19.40 10.67
N ILE A 134 -21.53 19.24 11.17
CA ILE A 134 -20.62 18.17 10.69
C ILE A 134 -21.19 16.77 10.98
N ARG A 135 -22.19 16.65 11.86
CA ARG A 135 -22.93 15.40 12.09
C ARG A 135 -23.60 14.85 10.83
N LYS A 136 -23.87 15.69 9.82
CA LYS A 136 -24.44 15.27 8.53
C LYS A 136 -23.51 14.37 7.70
N TYR A 137 -22.21 14.39 7.97
CA TYR A 137 -21.25 13.53 7.28
C TYR A 137 -21.29 12.13 7.88
N GLU A 138 -21.41 11.14 7.00
CA GLU A 138 -21.36 9.72 7.33
C GLU A 138 -20.03 9.11 6.86
N TYR A 139 -19.64 8.01 7.49
CA TYR A 139 -18.44 7.29 7.08
C TYR A 139 -18.66 6.59 5.75
N ASP A 140 -17.92 7.00 4.71
CA ASP A 140 -17.83 6.28 3.44
C ASP A 140 -16.61 5.33 3.44
N PRO A 141 -16.82 4.00 3.42
CA PRO A 141 -15.72 3.04 3.36
C PRO A 141 -14.98 3.02 2.02
N ASN A 142 -15.48 3.68 0.97
CA ASN A 142 -14.86 3.71 -0.36
C ASN A 142 -14.06 4.98 -0.63
N PHE A 143 -14.09 5.97 0.27
CA PHE A 143 -13.41 7.25 0.06
C PHE A 143 -11.88 7.15 0.20
N ALA A 144 -11.39 6.49 1.25
CA ALA A 144 -9.97 6.41 1.56
C ALA A 144 -9.47 4.95 1.52
N ILE A 145 -8.23 4.77 1.06
CA ILE A 145 -7.52 3.49 1.09
C ILE A 145 -6.29 3.58 2.01
N ARG A 146 -5.80 2.42 2.46
CA ARG A 146 -4.62 2.36 3.34
C ARG A 146 -3.36 2.80 2.59
N GLY A 147 -2.50 3.54 3.28
CA GLY A 147 -1.20 3.99 2.79
C GLY A 147 -1.18 5.37 2.11
N LEU A 148 -2.30 6.09 2.11
CA LEU A 148 -2.36 7.47 1.64
C LEU A 148 -1.52 8.40 2.53
N HIS A 149 -1.16 9.55 1.96
CA HIS A 149 -0.38 10.59 2.60
C HIS A 149 -1.26 11.82 2.79
N TYR A 150 -1.13 12.47 3.94
CA TYR A 150 -1.82 13.72 4.24
C TYR A 150 -0.80 14.81 4.54
N ASP A 151 -0.83 15.88 3.76
CA ASP A 151 -0.04 17.07 4.03
C ASP A 151 -0.78 17.94 5.05
N VAL A 152 -0.31 17.91 6.29
CA VAL A 152 -0.94 18.60 7.41
C VAL A 152 -0.95 20.12 7.21
N GLN A 153 0.06 20.70 6.56
CA GLN A 153 0.10 22.15 6.35
C GLN A 153 -0.88 22.59 5.26
N ARG A 154 -1.04 21.76 4.24
CA ARG A 154 -1.85 22.10 3.05
C ARG A 154 -3.26 21.52 3.09
N ALA A 155 -3.58 20.72 4.12
CA ALA A 155 -4.85 20.03 4.31
C ALA A 155 -5.28 19.16 3.11
N VAL A 156 -4.33 18.46 2.48
CA VAL A 156 -4.60 17.62 1.30
C VAL A 156 -4.24 16.17 1.55
N LEU A 157 -5.12 15.26 1.11
CA LEU A 157 -4.93 13.81 1.11
C LEU A 157 -4.53 13.36 -0.29
N MET A 158 -3.51 12.52 -0.42
CA MET A 158 -2.98 12.12 -1.72
C MET A 158 -2.32 10.75 -1.70
N LYS A 159 -2.13 10.18 -2.90
CA LYS A 159 -1.33 8.98 -3.08
C LYS A 159 0.06 9.36 -3.60
N ILE A 160 1.08 8.88 -2.90
CA ILE A 160 2.49 9.08 -3.25
C ILE A 160 3.09 7.71 -3.58
N ASP A 161 3.91 7.63 -4.62
CA ASP A 161 4.61 6.40 -5.00
C ASP A 161 5.89 6.15 -4.18
N ALA A 162 6.53 5.00 -4.40
CA ALA A 162 7.74 4.61 -3.68
C ALA A 162 8.97 5.50 -3.96
N PHE A 163 8.89 6.40 -4.95
CA PHE A 163 9.94 7.35 -5.30
C PHE A 163 9.56 8.80 -4.91
N HIS A 164 8.53 8.95 -4.07
CA HIS A 164 8.01 10.21 -3.57
C HIS A 164 7.36 11.11 -4.62
N TYR A 165 6.84 10.52 -5.70
CA TYR A 165 6.04 11.29 -6.64
C TYR A 165 4.57 11.18 -6.31
N ILE A 166 3.91 12.33 -6.32
CA ILE A 166 2.46 12.48 -6.21
C ILE A 166 1.83 11.84 -7.43
N GLN A 167 0.85 10.97 -7.21
CA GLN A 167 0.00 10.46 -8.27
C GLN A 167 -1.05 11.54 -8.58
N LEU A 168 -0.82 12.27 -9.68
CA LEU A 168 -1.77 13.26 -10.19
C LEU A 168 -3.17 12.64 -10.40
N GLY A 169 -4.21 13.46 -10.20
CA GLY A 169 -5.61 13.03 -10.15
C GLY A 169 -6.04 12.33 -8.86
N THR A 170 -5.14 12.14 -7.89
CA THR A 170 -5.44 11.48 -6.60
C THR A 170 -5.36 12.42 -5.39
N VAL A 171 -5.17 13.72 -5.63
CA VAL A 171 -5.06 14.73 -4.56
C VAL A 171 -6.44 15.28 -4.23
N TYR A 172 -6.80 15.25 -2.96
CA TYR A 172 -8.08 15.72 -2.45
C TYR A 172 -7.88 16.81 -1.42
N ARG A 173 -8.61 17.92 -1.55
CA ARG A 173 -8.79 18.93 -0.52
C ARG A 173 -10.24 18.83 -0.03
N GLY A 174 -10.42 18.48 1.23
CA GLY A 174 -11.73 18.04 1.72
C GLY A 174 -12.17 16.76 1.02
N LEU A 175 -13.35 16.78 0.39
CA LEU A 175 -13.90 15.68 -0.40
C LEU A 175 -13.81 15.93 -1.92
N SER A 176 -13.14 16.99 -2.34
CA SER A 176 -13.02 17.41 -3.74
C SER A 176 -11.62 17.16 -4.28
N VAL A 177 -11.53 16.70 -5.52
CA VAL A 177 -10.25 16.54 -6.23
C VAL A 177 -9.63 17.91 -6.50
N VAL A 178 -8.34 18.04 -6.24
CA VAL A 178 -7.54 19.23 -6.58
C VAL A 178 -7.05 19.10 -8.03
N PRO A 179 -7.22 20.12 -8.89
CA PRO A 179 -6.70 20.10 -10.26
C PRO A 179 -5.18 19.87 -10.29
N ASP A 180 -4.70 19.11 -11.29
CA ASP A 180 -3.29 18.73 -11.38
C ASP A 180 -2.38 19.95 -11.52
N GLU A 181 -2.82 21.00 -12.21
CA GLU A 181 -2.09 22.26 -12.37
C GLU A 181 -1.86 22.94 -11.02
N GLU A 182 -2.88 22.95 -10.15
CA GLU A 182 -2.79 23.51 -8.80
C GLU A 182 -1.87 22.65 -7.92
N VAL A 183 -1.90 21.32 -8.06
CA VAL A 183 -0.98 20.42 -7.34
C VAL A 183 0.46 20.69 -7.76
N ILE A 184 0.72 20.83 -9.07
CA ILE A 184 2.06 21.09 -9.60
C ILE A 184 2.59 22.43 -9.09
N GLU A 185 1.75 23.47 -9.06
CA GLU A 185 2.11 24.77 -8.48
C GLU A 185 2.39 24.65 -6.97
N MET A 186 1.53 23.94 -6.24
CA MET A 186 1.61 23.75 -4.79
C MET A 186 2.90 23.05 -4.31
N TYR A 187 3.46 22.17 -5.14
CA TYR A 187 4.65 21.36 -4.83
C TYR A 187 5.87 21.68 -5.70
N GLU A 188 5.80 22.73 -6.54
CA GLU A 188 6.85 23.08 -7.51
C GLU A 188 7.25 21.89 -8.41
N GLY A 189 6.24 21.10 -8.80
CA GLY A 189 6.41 19.83 -9.51
C GLY A 189 5.53 18.73 -8.92
N SER A 190 5.90 17.48 -9.17
CA SER A 190 5.16 16.30 -8.69
C SER A 190 5.95 15.45 -7.69
N HIS A 191 7.13 15.90 -7.26
CA HIS A 191 8.01 15.15 -6.36
C HIS A 191 8.08 15.82 -4.99
N VAL A 192 7.87 15.04 -3.93
CA VAL A 192 7.99 15.49 -2.54
C VAL A 192 9.38 15.14 -2.00
N PRO A 193 10.19 16.11 -1.54
CA PRO A 193 11.49 15.85 -0.95
C PRO A 193 11.42 14.97 0.30
N LEU A 194 12.48 14.18 0.55
CA LEU A 194 12.56 13.25 1.66
C LEU A 194 12.39 13.92 3.02
N GLU A 195 12.90 15.14 3.14
CA GLU A 195 12.88 15.95 4.36
C GLU A 195 11.47 16.39 4.76
N GLN A 196 10.53 16.41 3.80
CA GLN A 196 9.13 16.72 4.03
C GLN A 196 8.29 15.48 4.34
N MET A 197 8.82 14.29 4.01
CA MET A 197 8.15 13.01 4.26
C MET A 197 8.16 12.66 5.75
N SER A 198 7.18 11.85 6.17
CA SER A 198 7.02 11.47 7.57
C SER A 198 8.23 10.71 8.15
N ASP A 199 8.25 10.60 9.48
CA ASP A 199 9.31 10.11 10.38
C ASP A 199 9.98 8.76 10.02
N PHE A 200 9.48 8.04 9.02
CA PHE A 200 10.06 6.80 8.51
C PHE A 200 11.49 6.99 7.95
N TYR A 201 11.81 8.15 7.37
CA TYR A 201 13.12 8.38 6.71
C TYR A 201 14.12 9.20 7.52
N GLY A 202 13.73 9.68 8.70
CA GLY A 202 14.59 10.52 9.53
C GLY A 202 13.80 11.35 10.52
N LYS A 203 14.43 11.67 11.66
CA LYS A 203 13.89 12.62 12.64
C LYS A 203 14.08 14.05 12.13
N SER A 204 13.30 14.48 11.16
CA SER A 204 13.19 15.89 10.78
C SER A 204 12.12 16.55 11.66
N SER A 205 12.56 17.41 12.57
CA SER A 205 11.69 18.31 13.33
C SER A 205 11.07 19.32 12.35
N GLY A 206 9.88 19.00 11.82
CA GLY A 206 9.18 19.82 10.84
C GLY A 206 8.19 19.07 9.92
N ASN A 207 8.16 17.74 9.96
CA ASN A 207 7.41 16.90 9.01
C ASN A 207 5.89 17.19 8.98
N THR A 208 5.42 17.70 7.85
CA THR A 208 4.00 17.99 7.56
C THR A 208 3.30 16.81 6.91
N MET A 209 4.02 15.99 6.14
CA MET A 209 3.44 14.84 5.47
C MET A 209 3.29 13.68 6.44
N LYS A 210 2.08 13.12 6.55
CA LYS A 210 1.75 11.96 7.39
C LYS A 210 1.25 10.81 6.53
N GLN A 211 1.91 9.66 6.62
CA GLN A 211 1.47 8.46 5.93
C GLN A 211 0.58 7.62 6.84
N PHE A 212 -0.59 7.23 6.34
CA PHE A 212 -1.62 6.50 7.07
C PHE A 212 -1.57 5.00 6.76
N MET A 213 -0.68 4.29 7.45
CA MET A 213 -0.39 2.87 7.23
C MET A 213 -1.21 1.90 8.09
N ASP A 214 -1.89 2.41 9.11
CA ASP A 214 -2.73 1.62 10.02
C ASP A 214 -4.16 1.52 9.46
N ILE A 215 -4.78 0.34 9.53
CA ILE A 215 -6.18 0.17 9.13
C ILE A 215 -7.11 1.05 10.00
N PHE A 216 -6.76 1.26 11.27
CA PHE A 216 -7.49 2.17 12.17
C PHE A 216 -7.45 3.64 11.75
N SER A 217 -6.59 4.00 10.78
CA SER A 217 -6.51 5.37 10.26
C SER A 217 -7.47 5.68 9.10
N LEU A 218 -8.17 4.69 8.55
CA LEU A 218 -9.17 4.92 7.50
C LEU A 218 -10.28 5.89 7.96
N PRO A 219 -10.89 5.73 9.16
CA PRO A 219 -11.80 6.72 9.72
C PRO A 219 -11.19 8.11 9.93
N GLU A 220 -9.92 8.19 10.32
CA GLU A 220 -9.21 9.44 10.57
C GLU A 220 -9.09 10.26 9.27
N MET A 221 -8.63 9.62 8.19
CA MET A 221 -8.54 10.25 6.86
C MET A 221 -9.89 10.76 6.37
N THR A 222 -10.93 9.94 6.44
CA THR A 222 -12.28 10.35 6.04
C THR A 222 -12.78 11.52 6.90
N LEU A 223 -12.54 11.50 8.21
CA LEU A 223 -13.00 12.57 9.12
C LEU A 223 -12.26 13.89 8.87
N LEU A 224 -10.94 13.85 8.65
CA LEU A 224 -10.15 15.02 8.23
C LEU A 224 -10.76 15.65 6.97
N SER A 225 -11.01 14.84 5.96
CA SER A 225 -11.60 15.29 4.70
C SER A 225 -13.02 15.84 4.86
N CYS A 226 -13.89 15.20 5.64
CA CYS A 226 -15.25 15.69 5.88
C CYS A 226 -15.28 17.04 6.61
N VAL A 227 -14.44 17.21 7.63
CA VAL A 227 -14.40 18.46 8.41
C VAL A 227 -13.78 19.58 7.58
N ASN A 228 -12.70 19.30 6.85
CA ASN A 228 -12.10 20.25 5.92
C ASN A 228 -13.11 20.69 4.84
N GLU A 229 -13.83 19.75 4.22
CA GLU A 229 -14.90 20.03 3.26
C GLU A 229 -15.98 20.96 3.84
N TYR A 230 -16.36 20.74 5.10
CA TYR A 230 -17.32 21.60 5.78
C TYR A 230 -16.78 23.03 5.95
N PHE A 231 -15.55 23.19 6.41
CA PHE A 231 -14.95 24.52 6.58
C PHE A 231 -14.83 25.27 5.26
N LEU A 232 -14.41 24.60 4.19
CA LEU A 232 -14.33 25.20 2.85
C LEU A 232 -15.70 25.67 2.34
N LYS A 233 -16.73 24.81 2.43
CA LYS A 233 -18.09 25.15 1.95
C LYS A 233 -18.77 26.26 2.72
N ASN A 234 -18.42 26.43 3.99
CA ASN A 234 -19.02 27.45 4.86
C ASN A 234 -18.11 28.66 5.05
N ASN A 235 -16.99 28.75 4.32
CA ASN A 235 -16.02 29.84 4.41
C ASN A 235 -15.58 30.11 5.86
N ILE A 236 -15.25 29.03 6.58
CA ILE A 236 -14.74 29.09 7.95
C ILE A 236 -13.22 29.11 7.88
N ASP A 237 -12.60 30.15 8.43
CA ASP A 237 -11.15 30.24 8.55
C ASP A 237 -10.66 29.27 9.63
N TYR A 238 -9.63 28.50 9.30
CA TYR A 238 -8.99 27.57 10.23
C TYR A 238 -7.53 27.31 9.84
N GLU A 239 -6.74 26.88 10.81
CA GLU A 239 -5.37 26.42 10.56
C GLU A 239 -5.34 24.89 10.41
N PRO A 240 -4.86 24.35 9.27
CA PRO A 240 -4.82 22.91 9.01
C PRO A 240 -4.16 22.05 10.09
N VAL A 241 -3.11 22.57 10.72
CA VAL A 241 -2.36 21.88 11.78
C VAL A 241 -3.25 21.63 13.00
N HIS A 242 -4.09 22.59 13.37
CA HIS A 242 -5.01 22.47 14.51
C HIS A 242 -6.15 21.50 14.21
N LEU A 243 -6.72 21.56 13.00
CA LEU A 243 -7.70 20.57 12.54
C LEU A 243 -7.13 19.15 12.62
N TYR A 244 -5.93 18.94 12.08
CA TYR A 244 -5.27 17.64 12.14
C TYR A 244 -5.10 17.15 13.58
N LYS A 245 -4.63 18.03 14.47
CA LYS A 245 -4.41 17.70 15.87
C LYS A 245 -5.70 17.29 16.58
N ASP A 246 -6.77 18.04 16.42
CA ASP A 246 -8.05 17.76 17.08
C ASP A 246 -8.67 16.45 16.60
N VAL A 247 -8.63 16.19 15.28
CA VAL A 247 -9.13 14.93 14.71
C VAL A 247 -8.31 13.75 15.20
N LYS A 248 -6.98 13.87 15.19
CA LYS A 248 -6.07 12.84 15.70
C LYS A 248 -6.30 12.56 17.19
N ASP A 249 -6.46 13.61 17.99
CA ASP A 249 -6.72 13.50 19.43
C ASP A 249 -8.09 12.83 19.67
N SER A 250 -9.10 13.15 18.88
CA SER A 250 -10.42 12.51 18.95
C SER A 250 -10.36 11.02 18.59
N ILE A 251 -9.62 10.64 17.53
CA ILE A 251 -9.41 9.23 17.15
C ILE A 251 -8.64 8.47 18.23
N ARG A 252 -7.60 9.10 18.82
CA ARG A 252 -6.89 8.54 19.97
C ARG A 252 -7.84 8.31 21.13
N ASP A 253 -8.70 9.27 21.43
CA ASP A 253 -9.62 9.22 22.57
C ASP A 253 -10.68 8.12 22.42
N VAL A 254 -11.12 7.79 21.19
CA VAL A 254 -11.96 6.61 20.94
C VAL A 254 -11.32 5.33 21.46
N HIS A 255 -9.99 5.21 21.35
CA HIS A 255 -9.22 4.06 21.83
C HIS A 255 -8.88 4.17 23.32
N THR A 256 -8.32 5.30 23.77
CA THR A 256 -7.81 5.47 25.14
C THR A 256 -8.91 5.61 26.19
N LYS A 257 -10.04 6.26 25.85
CA LYS A 257 -11.24 6.30 26.71
C LYS A 257 -12.05 4.99 26.63
N GLY A 258 -11.61 4.02 25.83
CA GLY A 258 -12.20 2.69 25.70
C GLY A 258 -13.59 2.67 25.06
N ILE A 259 -13.95 3.70 24.29
CA ILE A 259 -15.25 3.80 23.60
C ILE A 259 -15.39 2.63 22.62
N MET A 260 -14.36 2.40 21.81
CA MET A 260 -14.31 1.28 20.87
C MET A 260 -14.46 -0.07 21.57
N TYR A 261 -13.66 -0.32 22.60
CA TYR A 261 -13.66 -1.59 23.32
C TYR A 261 -15.03 -1.88 23.94
N ARG A 262 -15.67 -0.90 24.60
CA ARG A 262 -16.99 -1.10 25.20
C ARG A 262 -18.07 -1.42 24.15
N ALA A 263 -18.04 -0.77 23.00
CA ALA A 263 -19.00 -1.02 21.94
C ALA A 263 -18.83 -2.41 21.32
N ILE A 264 -17.58 -2.86 21.09
CA ILE A 264 -17.30 -4.22 20.60
C ILE A 264 -17.74 -5.25 21.65
N GLU A 265 -17.41 -5.04 22.92
CA GLU A 265 -17.76 -5.97 24.00
C GLU A 265 -19.28 -6.09 24.21
N ALA A 266 -20.05 -5.05 23.85
CA ALA A 266 -21.51 -5.05 23.96
C ALA A 266 -22.20 -5.86 22.84
N ASP A 267 -21.57 -5.99 21.67
CA ASP A 267 -22.13 -6.68 20.50
C ASP A 267 -21.02 -7.36 19.68
N ILE A 268 -20.40 -8.37 20.28
CA ILE A 268 -19.16 -8.96 19.74
C ILE A 268 -19.36 -9.65 18.38
N GLU A 269 -20.54 -10.23 18.14
CA GLU A 269 -20.87 -10.95 16.91
C GLU A 269 -20.94 -10.00 15.71
N LYS A 270 -21.43 -8.76 15.93
CA LYS A 270 -21.47 -7.73 14.90
C LYS A 270 -20.09 -7.27 14.46
N TYR A 271 -19.13 -7.22 15.39
CA TYR A 271 -17.82 -6.63 15.14
C TYR A 271 -16.74 -7.65 14.80
N ILE A 272 -16.73 -8.86 15.36
CA ILE A 272 -15.69 -9.85 15.11
C ILE A 272 -16.09 -10.79 13.97
N CYS A 273 -15.23 -10.90 12.97
CA CYS A 273 -15.36 -11.80 11.83
C CYS A 273 -14.37 -12.98 11.91
N TYR A 274 -14.70 -14.05 11.18
CA TYR A 274 -13.83 -15.21 10.96
C TYR A 274 -13.34 -15.96 12.21
N ALA A 275 -14.14 -15.92 13.29
CA ALA A 275 -13.80 -16.57 14.56
C ALA A 275 -13.48 -18.07 14.40
N GLU A 276 -14.27 -18.79 13.61
CA GLU A 276 -14.07 -20.24 13.37
C GLU A 276 -12.74 -20.54 12.65
N GLN A 277 -12.38 -19.72 11.66
CA GLN A 277 -11.14 -19.87 10.90
C GLN A 277 -9.92 -19.59 11.77
N THR A 278 -9.96 -18.51 12.57
CA THR A 278 -8.89 -18.20 13.54
C THR A 278 -8.74 -19.35 14.53
N ARG A 279 -9.85 -19.87 15.08
CA ARG A 279 -9.83 -21.02 15.98
C ARG A 279 -9.19 -22.25 15.34
N ALA A 280 -9.55 -22.56 14.10
CA ALA A 280 -9.00 -23.71 13.38
C ALA A 280 -7.48 -23.61 13.17
N VAL A 281 -6.96 -22.42 12.83
CA VAL A 281 -5.52 -22.19 12.68
C VAL A 281 -4.79 -22.39 14.00
N LEU A 282 -5.28 -21.78 15.08
CA LEU A 282 -4.64 -21.89 16.40
C LEU A 282 -4.68 -23.34 16.93
N ALA A 283 -5.80 -24.04 16.77
CA ALA A 283 -5.92 -25.45 17.14
C ALA A 283 -4.93 -26.31 16.35
N LYS A 284 -4.84 -26.11 15.03
CA LYS A 284 -3.90 -26.86 14.17
C LYS A 284 -2.46 -26.64 14.59
N LEU A 285 -2.06 -25.42 14.95
CA LEU A 285 -0.72 -25.13 15.45
C LEU A 285 -0.44 -25.84 16.78
N ALA A 286 -1.40 -25.82 17.70
CA ALA A 286 -1.30 -26.53 18.97
C ALA A 286 -1.17 -28.06 18.79
N ASP A 287 -2.00 -28.65 17.92
CA ASP A 287 -1.98 -30.09 17.62
C ASP A 287 -0.63 -30.54 17.03
N HIS A 288 0.07 -29.64 16.33
CA HIS A 288 1.42 -29.89 15.78
C HIS A 288 2.54 -29.51 16.77
N GLY A 289 2.21 -29.26 18.04
CA GLY A 289 3.18 -28.96 19.10
C GLY A 289 3.95 -27.65 18.90
N LYS A 290 3.41 -26.72 18.11
CA LYS A 290 4.05 -25.41 17.88
C LYS A 290 3.86 -24.52 19.10
N LYS A 291 4.91 -23.76 19.44
CA LYS A 291 4.83 -22.77 20.52
C LYS A 291 4.16 -21.50 19.99
N MET A 292 3.36 -20.86 20.82
CA MET A 292 2.60 -19.67 20.41
C MET A 292 2.76 -18.51 21.39
N PHE A 293 2.86 -17.29 20.88
CA PHE A 293 2.82 -16.09 21.70
C PHE A 293 1.98 -14.97 21.08
N LEU A 294 1.43 -14.12 21.95
CA LEU A 294 0.64 -12.95 21.57
C LEU A 294 1.31 -11.68 22.09
N ILE A 295 1.47 -10.67 21.23
CA ILE A 295 1.95 -9.33 21.60
C ILE A 295 0.98 -8.30 21.04
N THR A 296 0.28 -7.59 21.90
CA THR A 296 -0.74 -6.61 21.49
C THR A 296 -0.66 -5.32 22.30
N ASN A 297 -1.10 -4.21 21.70
CA ASN A 297 -1.32 -2.94 22.38
C ASN A 297 -2.65 -2.90 23.13
N SER A 298 -3.56 -3.83 22.88
CA SER A 298 -4.88 -3.86 23.49
C SER A 298 -4.85 -4.24 24.98
N PRO A 299 -5.82 -3.75 25.79
CA PRO A 299 -5.95 -4.10 27.20
C PRO A 299 -6.29 -5.58 27.44
N SER A 300 -5.87 -6.13 28.60
CA SER A 300 -6.11 -7.53 28.96
C SER A 300 -7.59 -7.94 28.95
N SER A 301 -8.48 -7.08 29.46
CA SER A 301 -9.91 -7.37 29.54
C SER A 301 -10.55 -7.55 28.16
N PHE A 302 -10.13 -6.72 27.21
CA PHE A 302 -10.61 -6.75 25.83
C PHE A 302 -10.13 -8.02 25.12
N VAL A 303 -8.82 -8.29 25.22
CA VAL A 303 -8.20 -9.50 24.65
C VAL A 303 -8.85 -10.77 25.19
N ASP A 304 -9.07 -10.83 26.52
CA ASP A 304 -9.69 -12.00 27.16
C ASP A 304 -11.12 -12.23 26.67
N LYS A 305 -11.94 -11.18 26.53
CA LYS A 305 -13.31 -11.30 26.01
C LYS A 305 -13.33 -11.78 24.56
N GLY A 306 -12.52 -11.17 23.68
CA GLY A 306 -12.48 -11.57 22.27
C GLY A 306 -11.92 -12.97 22.07
N MET A 307 -10.86 -13.36 22.80
CA MET A 307 -10.33 -14.72 22.70
C MET A 307 -11.27 -15.77 23.28
N ARG A 308 -12.05 -15.44 24.32
CA ARG A 308 -13.11 -16.33 24.81
C ARG A 308 -14.21 -16.56 23.78
N TYR A 309 -14.55 -15.54 23.01
CA TYR A 309 -15.52 -15.66 21.92
C TYR A 309 -14.97 -16.53 20.77
N ILE A 310 -13.72 -16.29 20.36
CA ILE A 310 -13.10 -16.99 19.21
C ILE A 310 -12.74 -18.44 19.54
N VAL A 311 -12.04 -18.66 20.65
CA VAL A 311 -11.44 -19.95 21.00
C VAL A 311 -12.21 -20.66 22.11
N GLY A 312 -12.62 -19.93 23.14
CA GLY A 312 -13.28 -20.47 24.33
C GLY A 312 -12.58 -20.08 25.64
N LYS A 313 -13.07 -20.60 26.76
CA LYS A 313 -12.61 -20.24 28.11
C LYS A 313 -11.11 -20.51 28.34
N ASP A 314 -10.60 -21.57 27.72
CA ASP A 314 -9.24 -22.07 27.92
C ASP A 314 -8.25 -21.56 26.86
N TRP A 315 -8.58 -20.46 26.17
CA TRP A 315 -7.75 -19.91 25.10
C TRP A 315 -6.29 -19.64 25.52
N ARG A 316 -6.08 -19.32 26.80
CA ARG A 316 -4.75 -19.06 27.37
C ARG A 316 -3.84 -20.28 27.32
N ASP A 317 -4.40 -21.48 27.27
CA ASP A 317 -3.62 -22.72 27.19
C ASP A 317 -3.02 -22.95 25.81
N LEU A 318 -3.48 -22.21 24.79
CA LEU A 318 -2.85 -22.21 23.48
C LEU A 318 -1.54 -21.40 23.47
N PHE A 319 -1.42 -20.37 24.31
CA PHE A 319 -0.29 -19.43 24.25
C PHE A 319 0.71 -19.67 25.38
N ASP A 320 1.98 -19.89 25.01
CA ASP A 320 3.10 -19.97 25.93
C ASP A 320 3.42 -18.62 26.57
N VAL A 321 3.18 -17.51 25.85
CA VAL A 321 3.37 -16.15 26.36
C VAL A 321 2.28 -15.21 25.82
N VAL A 322 1.65 -14.43 26.70
CA VAL A 322 0.71 -13.37 26.33
C VAL A 322 1.21 -12.03 26.88
N ILE A 323 1.41 -11.05 26.00
CA ILE A 323 1.86 -9.70 26.33
C ILE A 323 0.81 -8.71 25.83
N VAL A 324 0.19 -7.98 26.76
CA VAL A 324 -0.82 -6.96 26.49
C VAL A 324 -0.26 -5.56 26.76
N GLN A 325 -0.86 -4.55 26.15
CA GLN A 325 -0.38 -3.15 26.22
C GLN A 325 1.15 -3.07 26.08
N ALA A 326 1.67 -3.73 25.04
CA ALA A 326 3.10 -3.82 24.76
C ALA A 326 3.71 -2.45 24.40
N GLU A 327 2.89 -1.52 23.90
CA GLU A 327 3.30 -0.23 23.33
C GLU A 327 4.24 -0.39 22.14
N LYS A 328 3.88 -1.26 21.19
CA LYS A 328 4.50 -1.31 19.86
C LYS A 328 4.43 0.08 19.19
N PRO A 329 5.49 0.55 18.49
CA PRO A 329 6.74 -0.17 18.18
C PRO A 329 7.81 -0.09 19.28
N ASN A 330 7.58 0.61 20.40
CA ASN A 330 8.59 0.74 21.46
C ASN A 330 8.94 -0.61 22.08
N PHE A 331 8.01 -1.57 22.13
CA PHE A 331 8.32 -2.93 22.56
C PHE A 331 9.50 -3.55 21.79
N PHE A 332 9.60 -3.30 20.49
CA PHE A 332 10.65 -3.85 19.63
C PHE A 332 11.94 -3.03 19.64
N ASN A 333 11.82 -1.71 19.85
CA ASN A 333 12.93 -0.77 19.67
C ASN A 333 13.54 -0.22 20.96
N ASP A 334 12.79 -0.21 22.07
CA ASP A 334 13.24 0.26 23.38
C ASP A 334 13.62 -0.95 24.26
N LYS A 335 14.64 -0.78 25.12
CA LYS A 335 15.13 -1.82 26.05
C LYS A 335 14.82 -1.51 27.51
N ARG A 336 14.21 -0.35 27.80
CA ARG A 336 14.11 0.19 29.17
C ARG A 336 12.96 -0.39 29.98
N ARG A 337 11.87 -0.82 29.34
CA ARG A 337 10.62 -1.19 30.00
C ARG A 337 10.65 -2.66 30.44
N PRO A 338 10.61 -2.96 31.75
CA PRO A 338 10.58 -4.34 32.22
C PRO A 338 9.21 -4.98 32.04
N PHE A 339 9.15 -6.31 32.02
CA PHE A 339 7.87 -7.02 32.11
C PHE A 339 7.19 -6.82 33.48
N ARG A 340 5.86 -6.79 33.45
CA ARG A 340 4.99 -6.81 34.63
C ARG A 340 3.97 -7.92 34.51
N LYS A 341 3.76 -8.69 35.58
CA LYS A 341 2.72 -9.73 35.61
C LYS A 341 1.36 -9.09 35.92
N VAL A 342 0.32 -9.53 35.22
CA VAL A 342 -1.06 -9.12 35.47
C VAL A 342 -1.76 -10.23 36.22
N ASN A 343 -2.40 -9.93 37.35
CA ASN A 343 -3.22 -10.91 38.05
C ASN A 343 -4.59 -11.09 37.37
N GLU A 344 -5.40 -12.05 37.85
CA GLU A 344 -6.72 -12.33 37.28
C GLU A 344 -7.69 -11.14 37.34
N LYS A 345 -7.49 -10.22 38.28
CA LYS A 345 -8.26 -8.99 38.45
C LYS A 345 -7.75 -7.83 37.58
N GLY A 346 -6.74 -8.05 36.74
CA GLY A 346 -6.15 -7.01 35.88
C GLY A 346 -5.15 -6.09 36.59
N VAL A 347 -4.78 -6.38 37.85
CA VAL A 347 -3.86 -5.56 38.64
C VAL A 347 -2.42 -5.96 38.35
N LEU A 348 -1.55 -4.95 38.25
CA LEU A 348 -0.11 -5.15 38.03
C LEU A 348 0.58 -5.60 39.31
N LEU A 349 1.32 -6.70 39.19
CA LEU A 349 2.23 -7.19 40.22
C LEU A 349 3.63 -6.62 39.97
N TRP A 350 4.30 -6.21 41.04
CA TRP A 350 5.60 -5.55 41.00
C TRP A 350 6.79 -6.51 41.13
N ASP A 351 6.51 -7.81 41.19
CA ASP A 351 7.53 -8.84 41.28
C ASP A 351 8.45 -8.82 40.06
N LYS A 352 9.73 -9.09 40.30
CA LYS A 352 10.70 -9.26 39.23
C LYS A 352 10.40 -10.53 38.44
N ILE A 353 10.32 -10.40 37.11
CA ILE A 353 10.04 -11.51 36.22
C ILE A 353 11.34 -12.22 35.84
N TYR A 354 11.53 -13.44 36.37
CA TYR A 354 12.69 -14.29 36.05
C TYR A 354 12.41 -15.28 34.91
N LYS A 355 11.13 -15.57 34.65
CA LYS A 355 10.68 -16.49 33.60
C LYS A 355 9.27 -16.12 33.14
N LEU A 356 9.01 -16.27 31.84
CA LEU A 356 7.66 -16.18 31.27
C LEU A 356 6.99 -17.55 31.38
N GLN A 357 5.82 -17.59 32.00
CA GLN A 357 5.08 -18.82 32.29
C GLN A 357 3.82 -18.91 31.43
N LYS A 358 3.57 -20.11 30.91
CA LYS A 358 2.36 -20.43 30.14
C LYS A 358 1.10 -20.14 30.95
N GLY A 359 0.06 -19.63 30.29
CA GLY A 359 -1.22 -19.25 30.91
C GLY A 359 -1.20 -17.92 31.68
N GLN A 360 -0.03 -17.29 31.84
CA GLN A 360 0.09 -15.99 32.51
C GLN A 360 0.07 -14.83 31.50
N ILE A 361 -0.53 -13.71 31.92
CA ILE A 361 -0.57 -12.48 31.14
C ILE A 361 0.47 -11.50 31.67
N TYR A 362 1.24 -10.93 30.76
CA TYR A 362 2.24 -9.91 31.04
C TYR A 362 1.85 -8.59 30.38
N LYS A 363 2.28 -7.49 30.96
CA LYS A 363 2.13 -6.13 30.43
C LYS A 363 3.49 -5.51 30.18
N GLN A 364 3.58 -4.60 29.21
CA GLN A 364 4.80 -3.88 28.85
C GLN A 364 5.91 -4.86 28.41
N GLY A 365 7.12 -4.70 28.97
CA GLY A 365 8.29 -5.44 28.54
C GLY A 365 8.95 -4.87 27.29
N ASN A 366 9.92 -5.63 26.80
CA ASN A 366 10.62 -5.33 25.56
C ASN A 366 11.13 -6.63 24.92
N LEU A 367 11.40 -6.55 23.62
CA LEU A 367 11.87 -7.67 22.83
C LEU A 367 13.22 -8.21 23.34
N TYR A 368 14.13 -7.36 23.81
CA TYR A 368 15.43 -7.84 24.31
C TYR A 368 15.28 -8.75 25.55
N GLU A 369 14.47 -8.36 26.53
CA GLU A 369 14.14 -9.22 27.66
C GLU A 369 13.33 -10.45 27.22
N PHE A 370 12.40 -10.30 26.27
CA PHE A 370 11.62 -11.43 25.74
C PHE A 370 12.54 -12.52 25.18
N LEU A 371 13.49 -12.15 24.31
CA LEU A 371 14.46 -13.07 23.72
C LEU A 371 15.39 -13.70 24.76
N LYS A 372 15.69 -12.99 25.86
CA LYS A 372 16.51 -13.50 26.97
C LYS A 372 15.74 -14.51 27.82
N LEU A 373 14.47 -14.25 28.10
CA LEU A 373 13.62 -15.08 28.96
C LEU A 373 13.10 -16.33 28.25
N THR A 374 12.87 -16.25 26.94
CA THR A 374 12.33 -17.37 26.15
C THR A 374 13.41 -18.19 25.46
N GLY A 375 14.53 -17.56 25.09
CA GLY A 375 15.53 -18.14 24.20
C GLY A 375 15.08 -18.29 22.74
N TRP A 376 13.90 -17.79 22.36
CA TRP A 376 13.37 -17.91 20.98
C TRP A 376 14.03 -16.90 20.06
N ARG A 377 14.91 -17.35 19.16
CA ARG A 377 15.73 -16.46 18.33
C ARG A 377 15.81 -16.94 16.88
N GLY A 378 16.09 -16.00 15.98
CA GLY A 378 16.41 -16.27 14.58
C GLY A 378 15.22 -16.81 13.77
N SER A 379 15.56 -17.59 12.74
CA SER A 379 14.63 -17.98 11.68
C SER A 379 13.55 -18.98 12.09
N LYS A 380 13.61 -19.54 13.31
CA LYS A 380 12.62 -20.47 13.85
C LYS A 380 11.33 -19.78 14.33
N VAL A 381 11.36 -18.46 14.44
CA VAL A 381 10.23 -17.63 14.88
C VAL A 381 9.57 -17.01 13.65
N LEU A 382 8.26 -17.17 13.54
CA LEU A 382 7.41 -16.49 12.56
C LEU A 382 6.42 -15.58 13.29
N TYR A 383 6.53 -14.27 13.08
CA TYR A 383 5.60 -13.29 13.67
C TYR A 383 4.63 -12.74 12.61
N PHE A 384 3.35 -12.78 12.92
CA PHE A 384 2.27 -12.21 12.12
C PHE A 384 1.80 -10.88 12.69
N GLY A 385 1.57 -9.92 11.80
CA GLY A 385 1.04 -8.60 12.13
C GLY A 385 0.42 -7.95 10.89
N ASP A 386 -0.49 -7.01 11.09
CA ASP A 386 -1.18 -6.29 10.02
C ASP A 386 -0.49 -4.96 9.68
N HIS A 387 0.24 -4.40 10.63
CA HIS A 387 0.96 -3.15 10.47
C HIS A 387 2.43 -3.37 10.10
N ILE A 388 2.75 -3.28 8.79
CA ILE A 388 4.07 -3.58 8.21
C ILE A 388 5.25 -2.94 8.99
N TYR A 389 5.14 -1.65 9.34
CA TYR A 389 6.26 -0.94 9.96
C TYR A 389 6.39 -1.14 11.47
N SER A 390 5.32 -0.93 12.24
CA SER A 390 5.37 -1.08 13.70
C SER A 390 5.61 -2.52 14.13
N ASP A 391 5.20 -3.49 13.32
CA ASP A 391 5.18 -4.90 13.71
C ASP A 391 6.26 -5.73 13.02
N LEU A 392 6.54 -5.52 11.73
CA LEU A 392 7.30 -6.50 10.93
C LEU A 392 8.69 -6.05 10.49
N ALA A 393 8.86 -4.76 10.17
CA ALA A 393 10.09 -4.25 9.55
C ALA A 393 11.32 -4.48 10.44
N ASP A 394 11.26 -4.06 11.70
CA ASP A 394 12.39 -4.15 12.64
C ASP A 394 12.70 -5.60 13.06
N LEU A 395 11.68 -6.47 13.15
CA LEU A 395 11.87 -7.88 13.52
C LEU A 395 12.71 -8.63 12.50
N THR A 396 12.47 -8.36 11.22
CA THR A 396 13.22 -8.96 10.12
C THR A 396 14.65 -8.41 10.10
N LEU A 397 14.80 -7.08 10.13
CA LEU A 397 16.09 -6.40 9.96
C LEU A 397 17.05 -6.58 11.15
N LYS A 398 16.54 -6.54 12.38
CA LYS A 398 17.38 -6.50 13.59
C LYS A 398 17.49 -7.83 14.32
N HIS A 399 16.51 -8.73 14.14
CA HIS A 399 16.37 -9.93 14.98
C HIS A 399 16.32 -11.24 14.19
N GLY A 400 16.27 -11.17 12.86
CA GLY A 400 16.29 -12.35 11.98
C GLY A 400 15.05 -13.24 12.12
N TRP A 401 13.96 -12.71 12.68
CA TRP A 401 12.67 -13.40 12.69
C TRP A 401 12.10 -13.44 11.28
N ARG A 402 11.34 -14.51 10.97
CA ARG A 402 10.48 -14.52 9.79
C ARG A 402 9.22 -13.73 10.10
N THR A 403 8.66 -13.07 9.10
CA THR A 403 7.47 -12.22 9.25
C THR A 403 6.41 -12.57 8.22
N GLY A 404 5.15 -12.54 8.65
CA GLY A 404 3.98 -12.69 7.81
C GLY A 404 3.08 -11.47 7.92
N ALA A 405 2.87 -10.76 6.80
CA ALA A 405 1.98 -9.61 6.78
C ALA A 405 0.53 -10.04 6.56
N ILE A 406 -0.37 -9.60 7.43
CA ILE A 406 -1.81 -9.74 7.24
C ILE A 406 -2.34 -8.47 6.55
N ILE A 407 -2.92 -8.63 5.36
CA ILE A 407 -3.42 -7.51 4.54
C ILE A 407 -4.88 -7.80 4.22
N PRO A 408 -5.84 -7.39 5.09
CA PRO A 408 -7.26 -7.70 4.92
C PRO A 408 -7.84 -7.26 3.58
N GLU A 409 -7.36 -6.14 3.03
CA GLU A 409 -7.82 -5.54 1.78
C GLU A 409 -7.35 -6.33 0.55
N LEU A 410 -6.32 -7.18 0.68
CA LEU A 410 -5.74 -7.89 -0.45
C LEU A 410 -6.75 -8.80 -1.14
N ARG A 411 -7.67 -9.43 -0.40
CA ARG A 411 -8.70 -10.29 -0.98
C ARG A 411 -9.62 -9.51 -1.91
N SER A 412 -10.08 -8.32 -1.50
CA SER A 412 -10.93 -7.47 -2.35
C SER A 412 -10.14 -6.94 -3.55
N GLU A 413 -8.89 -6.53 -3.36
CA GLU A 413 -8.01 -6.09 -4.44
C GLU A 413 -7.83 -7.18 -5.50
N LEU A 414 -7.58 -8.43 -5.09
CA LEU A 414 -7.44 -9.56 -6.02
C LEU A 414 -8.74 -9.86 -6.77
N LYS A 415 -9.90 -9.75 -6.10
CA LYS A 415 -11.20 -9.89 -6.78
C LYS A 415 -11.41 -8.79 -7.82
N THR A 416 -11.06 -7.55 -7.50
CA THR A 416 -11.10 -6.43 -8.45
C THR A 416 -10.14 -6.66 -9.62
N MET A 417 -8.91 -7.12 -9.35
CA MET A 417 -7.92 -7.46 -10.38
C MET A 417 -8.38 -8.55 -11.34
N ASN A 418 -9.25 -9.46 -10.89
CA ASN A 418 -9.81 -10.53 -11.69
C ASN A 418 -11.04 -10.10 -12.51
N THR A 419 -11.54 -8.86 -12.36
CA THR A 419 -12.65 -8.37 -13.18
C THR A 419 -12.21 -8.15 -14.62
N GLU A 420 -13.11 -8.41 -15.56
CA GLU A 420 -12.85 -8.20 -16.99
C GLU A 420 -12.42 -6.74 -17.27
N GLN A 421 -13.12 -5.77 -16.68
CA GLN A 421 -12.80 -4.35 -16.83
C GLN A 421 -11.37 -4.02 -16.39
N TYR A 422 -10.93 -4.53 -15.23
CA TYR A 422 -9.57 -4.33 -14.74
C TYR A 422 -8.55 -4.95 -15.71
N ILE A 423 -8.79 -6.20 -16.12
CA ILE A 423 -7.90 -6.95 -17.02
C ILE A 423 -7.78 -6.23 -18.36
N GLN A 424 -8.89 -5.83 -18.98
CA GLN A 424 -8.92 -5.07 -20.22
C GLN A 424 -8.14 -3.76 -20.09
N THR A 425 -8.38 -3.01 -19.01
CA THR A 425 -7.74 -1.72 -18.76
C THR A 425 -6.22 -1.88 -18.60
N VAL A 426 -5.77 -2.82 -17.77
CA VAL A 426 -4.33 -3.03 -17.53
C VAL A 426 -3.64 -3.61 -18.76
N ALA A 427 -4.25 -4.56 -19.46
CA ALA A 427 -3.71 -5.09 -20.71
C ALA A 427 -3.54 -3.98 -21.74
N TRP A 428 -4.55 -3.10 -21.88
CA TRP A 428 -4.48 -1.97 -22.78
C TRP A 428 -3.40 -0.96 -22.40
N LEU A 429 -3.30 -0.60 -21.12
CA LEU A 429 -2.24 0.30 -20.62
C LEU A 429 -0.84 -0.25 -20.89
N GLN A 430 -0.64 -1.57 -20.71
CA GLN A 430 0.64 -2.22 -21.01
C GLN A 430 0.94 -2.20 -22.51
N THR A 431 -0.04 -2.49 -23.36
CA THR A 431 0.12 -2.43 -24.81
C THR A 431 0.44 -1.00 -25.27
N LEU A 432 -0.27 -0.01 -24.75
CA LEU A 432 -0.04 1.40 -25.07
C LEU A 432 1.37 1.85 -24.63
N THR A 433 1.81 1.43 -23.45
CA THR A 433 3.17 1.71 -22.96
C THR A 433 4.22 1.13 -23.90
N GLY A 434 4.08 -0.15 -24.29
CA GLY A 434 4.99 -0.78 -25.23
C GLY A 434 5.00 -0.11 -26.61
N LEU A 435 3.85 0.38 -27.07
CA LEU A 435 3.76 1.15 -28.31
C LEU A 435 4.53 2.47 -28.21
N LEU A 436 4.36 3.22 -27.11
CA LEU A 436 5.08 4.46 -26.87
C LEU A 436 6.60 4.24 -26.80
N GLU A 437 7.05 3.21 -26.07
CA GLU A 437 8.47 2.84 -25.96
C GLU A 437 9.08 2.50 -27.34
N GLN A 438 8.35 1.73 -28.17
CA GLN A 438 8.79 1.39 -29.53
C GLN A 438 8.90 2.62 -30.43
N MET A 439 7.99 3.58 -30.28
CA MET A 439 8.00 4.80 -31.08
C MET A 439 9.13 5.74 -30.65
N GLN A 440 9.39 5.86 -29.35
CA GLN A 440 10.46 6.70 -28.83
C GLN A 440 11.86 6.11 -29.12
N GLY A 441 12.00 4.78 -29.18
CA GLY A 441 13.28 4.12 -29.44
C GLY A 441 13.73 4.11 -30.90
N ASN A 442 12.83 4.32 -31.87
CA ASN A 442 13.12 4.04 -33.29
C ASN A 442 13.39 5.25 -34.20
N ASP A 443 13.26 6.50 -33.75
CA ASP A 443 13.50 7.63 -34.66
C ASP A 443 13.76 8.98 -33.94
N GLN A 444 14.88 9.64 -34.26
CA GLN A 444 15.12 11.05 -33.86
C GLN A 444 14.07 12.02 -34.46
N ARG A 445 13.29 11.58 -35.45
CA ARG A 445 12.18 12.33 -36.06
C ARG A 445 10.93 12.42 -35.17
N PHE A 446 10.78 11.56 -34.17
CA PHE A 446 9.65 11.59 -33.23
C PHE A 446 9.80 12.64 -32.11
N LEU A 447 10.96 13.28 -31.99
CA LEU A 447 11.20 14.35 -31.01
C LEU A 447 10.54 15.70 -31.38
N GLN A 448 10.01 15.84 -32.60
CA GLN A 448 9.41 17.09 -33.10
C GLN A 448 7.89 17.09 -33.18
N CYS A 449 7.22 15.96 -32.92
CA CYS A 449 5.76 15.88 -32.89
C CYS A 449 5.34 15.43 -31.48
N PRO A 450 4.62 16.26 -30.72
CA PRO A 450 4.15 15.86 -29.41
C PRO A 450 3.15 14.71 -29.54
N VAL A 451 3.62 13.48 -29.32
CA VAL A 451 2.81 12.25 -29.36
C VAL A 451 1.59 12.33 -28.44
N TRP A 452 1.61 13.21 -27.43
CA TRP A 452 0.51 13.48 -26.51
C TRP A 452 -0.71 14.18 -27.15
N GLU A 453 -0.58 14.87 -28.29
CA GLU A 453 -1.72 15.49 -29.00
C GLU A 453 -2.58 14.47 -29.78
N LEU A 454 -2.13 13.22 -29.89
CA LEU A 454 -2.70 12.23 -30.80
C LEU A 454 -3.43 11.07 -30.12
N VAL A 455 -3.47 11.02 -28.78
CA VAL A 455 -4.20 10.00 -28.00
C VAL A 455 -5.60 10.55 -27.64
N PRO A 456 -6.70 10.08 -28.26
CA PRO A 456 -8.03 10.68 -28.11
C PRO A 456 -8.77 10.25 -26.84
N HIS A 457 -8.24 9.27 -26.13
CA HIS A 457 -8.88 8.70 -24.95
C HIS A 457 -7.83 8.60 -23.86
N ARG A 458 -7.66 9.68 -23.09
CA ARG A 458 -7.25 9.51 -21.70
C ARG A 458 -8.38 8.72 -21.02
N PRO A 459 -8.11 7.56 -20.39
CA PRO A 459 -9.07 7.04 -19.44
C PRO A 459 -9.28 8.13 -18.38
N GLU A 460 -10.54 8.48 -18.09
CA GLU A 460 -10.83 9.45 -17.04
C GLU A 460 -10.18 8.99 -15.73
N PRO A 461 -9.56 9.91 -14.95
CA PRO A 461 -8.81 9.54 -13.74
C PRO A 461 -9.63 8.70 -12.75
N HIS A 462 -10.95 8.84 -12.80
CA HIS A 462 -11.94 8.22 -11.92
C HIS A 462 -12.20 6.74 -12.23
N VAL A 463 -11.72 6.21 -13.37
CA VAL A 463 -12.00 4.85 -13.85
C VAL A 463 -10.77 3.92 -13.72
N LEU A 464 -9.63 4.42 -13.22
CA LEU A 464 -8.43 3.61 -13.04
C LEU A 464 -8.42 2.94 -11.66
N PRO A 465 -8.60 1.61 -11.57
CA PRO A 465 -8.20 0.89 -10.37
C PRO A 465 -6.67 0.96 -10.26
N ALA A 466 -6.15 1.01 -9.04
CA ALA A 466 -4.76 1.29 -8.69
C ALA A 466 -3.70 0.32 -9.29
N ALA A 467 -3.48 0.39 -10.61
CA ALA A 467 -2.37 -0.22 -11.34
C ALA A 467 -1.20 0.80 -11.43
N PRO A 468 0.06 0.35 -11.65
CA PRO A 468 1.22 1.23 -11.49
C PRO A 468 1.24 2.32 -12.56
N VAL A 469 1.11 3.58 -12.11
CA VAL A 469 1.04 4.84 -12.87
C VAL A 469 2.38 5.21 -13.55
N THR A 470 3.28 4.26 -13.75
CA THR A 470 4.53 4.47 -14.51
C THR A 470 4.25 5.00 -15.94
N VAL A 471 3.06 4.73 -16.46
CA VAL A 471 2.58 5.15 -17.79
C VAL A 471 2.31 6.66 -17.89
N CYS A 472 1.85 7.33 -16.82
CA CYS A 472 1.59 8.77 -16.87
C CYS A 472 2.88 9.62 -16.78
N ARG A 473 3.96 9.09 -16.21
CA ARG A 473 5.25 9.80 -16.13
C ARG A 473 5.86 10.10 -17.51
N HIS A 474 5.62 9.26 -18.51
CA HIS A 474 6.12 9.52 -19.88
C HIS A 474 5.27 10.55 -20.64
N LEU A 475 4.10 10.93 -20.12
CA LEU A 475 3.19 11.90 -20.74
C LEU A 475 3.26 13.30 -20.11
N HIS A 476 3.75 13.44 -18.87
CA HIS A 476 3.75 14.72 -18.13
C HIS A 476 5.13 15.33 -17.87
N GLY A 477 6.22 14.78 -18.43
CA GLY A 477 7.58 15.15 -18.06
C GLY A 477 8.40 15.81 -19.18
N VAL A 478 8.12 17.07 -19.54
CA VAL A 478 9.15 18.02 -20.02
C VAL A 478 8.76 19.42 -19.52
N PRO A 479 9.55 20.08 -18.65
CA PRO A 479 9.39 21.52 -18.42
C PRO A 479 9.83 22.26 -19.67
N GLU A 480 8.99 23.14 -20.21
CA GLU A 480 9.40 24.08 -21.26
C GLU A 480 10.54 24.96 -20.74
N LEU A 481 11.69 24.92 -21.42
CA LEU A 481 12.76 25.89 -21.22
C LEU A 481 12.25 27.29 -21.65
N PRO A 482 12.41 28.34 -20.83
CA PRO A 482 12.04 29.71 -21.21
C PRO A 482 12.77 30.15 -22.48
N ALA A 483 12.05 30.87 -23.35
CA ALA A 483 12.47 31.25 -24.71
C ALA A 483 13.73 32.13 -24.81
N GLU A 484 14.32 32.56 -23.69
CA GLU A 484 15.40 33.54 -23.64
C GLU A 484 16.82 32.92 -23.79
N LEU A 485 16.96 31.60 -23.71
CA LEU A 485 18.26 30.91 -23.85
C LEU A 485 18.64 30.54 -25.30
N ARG A 486 17.86 30.93 -26.32
CA ARG A 486 18.15 30.61 -27.74
C ARG A 486 19.12 31.55 -28.46
N ARG A 487 19.73 32.52 -27.79
CA ARG A 487 20.69 33.43 -28.44
C ARG A 487 21.96 33.61 -27.61
N GLN A 488 22.96 32.78 -27.87
CA GLN A 488 24.37 33.18 -27.88
C GLN A 488 25.23 32.07 -28.53
N PRO A 489 25.94 32.33 -29.63
CA PRO A 489 26.94 31.40 -30.18
C PRO A 489 28.29 31.62 -29.48
N HIS A 490 29.13 30.58 -29.52
CA HIS A 490 30.55 30.53 -29.11
C HIS A 490 30.82 30.16 -27.65
N LEU A 491 31.23 28.90 -27.43
CA LEU A 491 32.48 28.48 -26.78
C LEU A 491 32.49 26.95 -26.60
N LEU A 492 33.26 26.26 -27.46
CA LEU A 492 33.85 24.95 -27.15
C LEU A 492 35.28 25.24 -26.64
N PRO A 493 35.81 24.52 -25.63
CA PRO A 493 36.55 23.25 -25.88
C PRO A 493 36.59 22.30 -24.64
N PRO A 494 37.47 21.28 -24.58
CA PRO A 494 37.64 20.12 -25.45
C PRO A 494 37.40 18.78 -24.71
N ALA A 495 37.32 17.70 -25.49
CA ALA A 495 37.20 16.32 -25.03
C ALA A 495 38.46 15.80 -24.30
N TYR A 496 38.27 14.94 -23.28
CA TYR A 496 39.20 13.84 -22.93
C TYR A 496 38.43 12.61 -22.40
N PRO A 497 38.99 11.39 -22.50
CA PRO A 497 38.24 10.15 -22.65
C PRO A 497 38.28 9.20 -21.43
N THR A 498 37.36 8.22 -21.47
CA THR A 498 37.44 6.86 -20.89
C THR A 498 38.14 6.65 -19.54
N ALA A 499 37.35 6.31 -18.51
CA ALA A 499 37.80 5.44 -17.43
C ALA A 499 36.67 4.51 -16.98
N ALA A 500 36.86 3.22 -17.25
CA ALA A 500 36.11 2.13 -16.65
C ALA A 500 36.61 1.87 -15.22
N ARG A 501 35.71 1.69 -14.24
CA ARG A 501 35.71 0.60 -13.23
C ARG A 501 34.81 0.89 -12.02
N ALA A 502 33.98 -0.11 -11.73
CA ALA A 502 33.78 -0.78 -10.43
C ALA A 502 33.20 -0.01 -9.22
N ALA A 503 32.01 -0.47 -8.79
CA ALA A 503 31.56 -0.78 -7.42
C ALA A 503 30.06 -1.14 -7.56
N ARG A 504 29.48 -2.33 -7.28
CA ARG A 504 29.52 -3.28 -6.15
C ARG A 504 29.43 -2.60 -4.77
N LEU A 505 28.46 -3.10 -3.99
CA LEU A 505 28.10 -2.83 -2.58
C LEU A 505 26.98 -1.78 -2.44
N VAL A 506 25.91 -1.96 -1.66
CA VAL A 506 25.43 -2.98 -0.70
C VAL A 506 23.91 -2.86 -0.67
#